data_AF-A0A1B7NBY1-F1
#
_entry.id   AF-A0A1B7NBY1-F1
#
_cell.length_a   1.000
_cell.length_b   1.000
_cell.length_c   1.000
_cell.angle_alpha   90.00
_cell.angle_beta   90.00
_cell.angle_gamma   90.00
#
_symmetry.space_group_name_H-M   'P 1'
#
loop_
_entity.id
_entity.type
_entity.pdbx_description
1 polymer ?
#
loop_
_entity_poly.entity_id
_entity_poly.type
_entity_poly.pdbx_seq_one_letter_code
_entity_poly.pdbx_strand_id
1 'polypeptide(L)'
;MTYTQVVFDNSNLIRVQVDTCKVHAKDVVRTALDLESTPYYTQNTHYFQTLRERWLAHYKTVRIRPHRYSAIQAREYEEASPVSPYSVRGFSEWPHSVETPEAKALRTLAEAGYPNIRVSDLARLLPPDSFEEELVVMADVRAYYHVAYKRVIDHIPLTIEHGLHHALAKQLSQSLITSLLTDVASGTNFSERMNELVSEDPSIAQKRTMLSTRKRRLSDIRRRLVTFSNSA
;
A
#
# COMPACT_ATOMS: atom_id res chain seq x y z
N MET A 1 -28.69 -31.95 -8.79
CA MET A 1 -27.54 -31.06 -9.03
C MET A 1 -26.33 -31.50 -8.20
N THR A 2 -25.29 -32.02 -8.84
CA THR A 2 -24.08 -32.49 -8.15
C THR A 2 -23.31 -31.35 -7.47
N TYR A 3 -22.52 -31.66 -6.43
CA TYR A 3 -21.59 -30.77 -5.71
C TYR A 3 -20.78 -29.81 -6.62
N THR A 4 -20.48 -30.26 -7.85
CA THR A 4 -19.81 -29.47 -8.89
C THR A 4 -20.59 -28.23 -9.35
N GLN A 5 -21.93 -28.29 -9.38
CA GLN A 5 -22.79 -27.17 -9.77
C GLN A 5 -22.72 -26.04 -8.74
N VAL A 6 -22.75 -26.40 -7.46
CA VAL A 6 -22.68 -25.47 -6.32
C VAL A 6 -21.33 -24.77 -6.26
N VAL A 7 -20.24 -25.50 -6.50
CA VAL A 7 -18.89 -24.94 -6.59
C VAL A 7 -18.77 -23.97 -7.77
N PHE A 8 -19.38 -24.29 -8.91
CA PHE A 8 -19.42 -23.42 -10.08
C PHE A 8 -20.22 -22.14 -9.82
N ASP A 9 -21.40 -22.25 -9.20
CA ASP A 9 -22.26 -21.11 -8.90
C ASP A 9 -21.62 -20.17 -7.86
N ASN A 10 -20.99 -20.74 -6.82
CA ASN A 10 -20.20 -19.96 -5.85
C ASN A 10 -19.01 -19.27 -6.53
N SER A 11 -18.30 -19.94 -7.44
CA SER A 11 -17.20 -19.34 -8.17
C SER A 11 -17.65 -18.17 -9.04
N ASN A 12 -18.81 -18.26 -9.69
CA ASN A 12 -19.36 -17.17 -10.48
C ASN A 12 -19.78 -15.99 -9.59
N LEU A 13 -20.42 -16.27 -8.46
CA LEU A 13 -20.80 -15.24 -7.49
C LEU A 13 -19.58 -14.48 -6.96
N ILE A 14 -18.51 -15.20 -6.60
CA ILE A 14 -17.26 -14.59 -6.14
C ILE A 14 -16.68 -13.68 -7.22
N ARG A 15 -16.66 -14.11 -8.48
CA ARG A 15 -16.17 -13.28 -9.60
C ARG A 15 -16.99 -11.99 -9.75
N VAL A 16 -18.32 -12.09 -9.73
CA VAL A 16 -19.21 -10.92 -9.81
C VAL A 16 -18.97 -9.96 -8.64
N GLN A 17 -18.79 -10.48 -7.42
CA GLN A 17 -18.52 -9.65 -6.26
C GLN A 17 -17.17 -8.93 -6.37
N VAL A 18 -16.13 -9.65 -6.78
CA VAL A 18 -14.80 -9.10 -6.99
C VAL A 18 -14.85 -7.98 -8.03
N ASP A 19 -15.53 -8.18 -9.15
CA ASP A 19 -15.63 -7.18 -10.21
C ASP A 19 -16.45 -5.96 -9.77
N THR A 20 -17.50 -6.16 -8.97
CA THR A 20 -18.26 -5.07 -8.35
C THR A 20 -17.40 -4.23 -7.41
N CYS A 21 -16.63 -4.87 -6.52
CA CYS A 21 -15.72 -4.17 -5.61
C CYS A 21 -14.58 -3.46 -6.37
N LYS A 22 -14.11 -4.01 -7.49
CA LYS A 22 -13.11 -3.33 -8.35
C LYS A 22 -13.67 -2.06 -8.99
N VAL A 23 -14.89 -2.11 -9.52
CA VAL A 23 -15.54 -0.92 -10.10
C VAL A 23 -15.70 0.15 -9.02
N HIS A 24 -16.22 -0.23 -7.86
CA HIS A 24 -16.36 0.67 -6.72
C HIS A 24 -15.01 1.26 -6.29
N ALA A 25 -13.98 0.45 -6.10
CA ALA A 25 -12.64 0.93 -5.72
C ALA A 25 -12.07 1.91 -6.76
N LYS A 26 -12.27 1.64 -8.05
CA LYS A 26 -11.85 2.53 -9.13
C LYS A 26 -12.56 3.88 -9.07
N ASP A 27 -13.85 3.89 -8.80
CA ASP A 27 -14.63 5.13 -8.69
C ASP A 27 -14.20 5.95 -7.48
N VAL A 28 -14.03 5.32 -6.31
CA VAL A 28 -13.56 6.02 -5.11
C VAL A 28 -12.14 6.56 -5.29
N VAL A 29 -11.24 5.80 -5.93
CA VAL A 29 -9.89 6.28 -6.27
C VAL A 29 -9.95 7.48 -7.20
N ARG A 30 -10.83 7.46 -8.21
CA ARG A 30 -11.02 8.60 -9.11
C ARG A 30 -11.51 9.83 -8.32
N THR A 31 -12.50 9.66 -7.44
CA THR A 31 -12.95 10.74 -6.56
C THR A 31 -11.82 11.26 -5.67
N ALA A 32 -10.99 10.40 -5.10
CA ALA A 32 -9.85 10.81 -4.28
C ALA A 32 -8.81 11.62 -5.08
N LEU A 33 -8.59 11.28 -6.36
CA LEU A 33 -7.72 12.05 -7.26
C LEU A 33 -8.36 13.38 -7.68
N ASP A 34 -9.68 13.41 -7.86
CA ASP A 34 -10.41 14.65 -8.17
C ASP A 34 -10.28 15.67 -7.02
N LEU A 35 -10.24 15.20 -5.77
CA LEU A 35 -9.99 16.06 -4.60
C LEU A 35 -8.60 16.73 -4.59
N GLU A 36 -7.61 16.15 -5.27
CA GLU A 36 -6.26 16.72 -5.40
C GLU A 36 -6.13 17.70 -6.59
N SER A 37 -7.15 17.80 -7.44
CA SER A 37 -7.11 18.59 -8.67
C SER A 37 -7.41 20.07 -8.43
N THR A 38 -8.57 20.43 -7.88
CA THR A 38 -8.92 21.83 -7.57
C THR A 38 -9.87 21.89 -6.38
N PRO A 39 -9.68 22.84 -5.43
CA PRO A 39 -8.65 23.88 -5.35
C PRO A 39 -7.29 23.36 -4.83
N TYR A 40 -6.19 23.90 -5.36
CA TYR A 40 -4.83 23.62 -4.87
C TYR A 40 -4.61 24.25 -3.50
N TYR A 41 -4.76 23.45 -2.45
CA TYR A 41 -4.66 23.94 -1.08
C TYR A 41 -3.96 22.93 -0.18
N THR A 42 -3.25 23.42 0.83
CA THR A 42 -2.73 22.58 1.90
C THR A 42 -2.83 23.28 3.24
N GLN A 43 -3.30 22.54 4.24
CA GLN A 43 -3.27 22.96 5.64
C GLN A 43 -1.87 22.81 6.26
N ASN A 44 -0.95 22.11 5.61
CA ASN A 44 0.41 21.95 6.09
C ASN A 44 1.27 23.16 5.71
N THR A 45 0.87 24.34 6.17
CA THR A 45 1.44 25.63 5.81
C THR A 45 2.91 25.72 6.23
N HIS A 46 3.26 25.21 7.40
CA HIS A 46 4.64 25.26 7.90
C HIS A 46 5.60 24.43 7.04
N TYR A 47 5.23 23.19 6.71
CA TYR A 47 6.05 22.33 5.85
C TYR A 47 6.12 22.89 4.42
N PHE A 48 5.00 23.42 3.90
CA PHE A 48 4.97 24.10 2.61
C PHE A 48 5.93 25.30 2.58
N GLN A 49 5.87 26.19 3.57
CA GLN A 49 6.77 27.36 3.67
C GLN A 49 8.23 26.94 3.75
N THR A 50 8.55 25.94 4.59
CA THR A 50 9.91 25.40 4.72
C THR A 50 10.44 24.88 3.37
N LEU A 51 9.61 24.13 2.64
CA LEU A 51 9.96 23.62 1.31
C LEU A 51 10.12 24.76 0.30
N ARG A 52 9.23 25.75 0.32
CA ARG A 52 9.29 26.92 -0.55
C ARG A 52 10.60 27.68 -0.36
N GLU A 53 10.97 27.98 0.87
CA GLU A 53 12.21 28.70 1.19
C GLU A 53 13.44 27.91 0.73
N ARG A 54 13.45 26.60 0.99
CA ARG A 54 14.53 25.70 0.55
C ARG A 54 14.67 25.71 -0.97
N TRP A 55 13.56 25.58 -1.69
CA TRP A 55 13.53 25.53 -3.15
C TRP A 55 13.87 26.86 -3.80
N LEU A 56 13.39 27.97 -3.23
CA LEU A 56 13.75 29.31 -3.68
C LEU A 56 15.25 29.58 -3.53
N ALA A 57 15.83 29.24 -2.37
CA ALA A 57 17.26 29.37 -2.14
C ALA A 57 18.08 28.52 -3.11
N HIS A 58 17.62 27.30 -3.38
CA HIS A 58 18.22 26.42 -4.37
C HIS A 58 18.21 27.04 -5.77
N TYR A 59 17.06 27.52 -6.25
CA TYR A 59 16.96 28.10 -7.60
C TYR A 59 17.80 29.35 -7.77
N LYS A 60 17.84 30.24 -6.77
CA LYS A 60 18.76 31.39 -6.77
C LYS A 60 20.23 30.96 -6.88
N THR A 61 20.61 29.95 -6.11
CA THR A 61 22.00 29.45 -6.10
C THR A 61 22.39 28.84 -7.45
N VAL A 62 21.51 28.02 -8.05
CA VAL A 62 21.72 27.39 -9.35
C VAL A 62 21.81 28.44 -10.46
N ARG A 63 20.96 29.46 -10.42
CA ARG A 63 20.92 30.50 -11.45
C ARG A 63 22.19 31.33 -11.52
N ILE A 64 22.79 31.63 -10.37
CA ILE A 64 24.08 32.33 -10.29
C ILE A 64 25.25 31.40 -10.63
N ARG A 65 25.10 30.10 -10.38
CA ARG A 65 26.14 29.09 -10.65
C ARG A 65 25.59 27.94 -11.51
N PRO A 66 25.35 28.17 -12.82
CA PRO A 66 24.73 27.17 -13.70
C PRO A 66 25.48 25.82 -13.73
N HIS A 67 26.81 25.87 -13.61
CA HIS A 67 27.67 24.69 -13.56
C HIS A 67 27.42 23.77 -12.34
N ARG A 68 26.77 24.26 -11.27
CA ARG A 68 26.42 23.44 -10.09
C ARG A 68 25.11 22.65 -10.27
N TYR A 69 24.32 22.91 -11.32
CA TYR A 69 23.05 22.21 -11.54
C TYR A 69 23.23 20.70 -11.75
N SER A 70 24.27 20.31 -12.50
CA SER A 70 24.58 18.90 -12.80
C SER A 70 25.03 18.10 -11.58
N ALA A 71 25.71 18.75 -10.62
CA ALA A 71 26.21 18.08 -9.41
C ALA A 71 25.12 17.86 -8.33
N ILE A 72 24.05 18.66 -8.34
CA ILE A 72 22.98 18.60 -7.33
C ILE A 72 21.89 17.60 -7.72
N GLN A 73 21.54 17.48 -9.02
CA GLN A 73 20.60 16.46 -9.48
C GLN A 73 20.99 15.06 -9.00
N ALA A 74 22.27 14.69 -9.05
CA ALA A 74 22.75 13.38 -8.62
C ALA A 74 22.45 13.07 -7.14
N ARG A 75 22.46 14.07 -6.25
CA ARG A 75 22.24 13.89 -4.80
C ARG A 75 20.76 13.82 -4.42
N GLU A 76 19.92 14.58 -5.11
CA GLU A 76 18.49 14.64 -4.79
C GLU A 76 17.76 13.33 -5.13
N TYR A 77 18.20 12.61 -6.17
CA TYR A 77 17.69 11.26 -6.49
C TYR A 77 18.12 10.18 -5.49
N GLU A 78 19.26 10.35 -4.80
CA GLU A 78 19.71 9.44 -3.74
C GLU A 78 18.92 9.63 -2.44
N GLU A 79 18.60 10.87 -2.04
CA GLU A 79 17.75 11.13 -0.86
C GLU A 79 16.26 10.84 -1.11
N ALA A 80 15.79 10.89 -2.35
CA ALA A 80 14.40 10.60 -2.72
C ALA A 80 14.09 9.12 -2.95
N SER A 81 15.09 8.23 -2.95
CA SER A 81 14.85 6.78 -3.00
C SER A 81 14.40 6.25 -1.65
N PRO A 82 13.30 5.46 -1.58
CA PRO A 82 12.97 4.75 -0.36
C PRO A 82 14.11 3.76 -0.08
N VAL A 83 14.82 3.95 1.02
CA VAL A 83 15.90 3.07 1.48
C VAL A 83 15.37 1.63 1.48
N SER A 84 15.88 0.82 0.55
CA SER A 84 15.59 -0.62 0.50
C SER A 84 16.18 -1.27 1.76
N PRO A 85 15.41 -2.05 2.54
CA PRO A 85 15.90 -2.66 3.79
C PRO A 85 17.02 -3.69 3.58
N TYR A 86 17.27 -4.12 2.33
CA TYR A 86 18.32 -5.08 1.98
C TYR A 86 19.51 -4.36 1.34
N SER A 87 20.26 -3.60 2.14
CA SER A 87 21.63 -3.17 1.81
C SER A 87 22.41 -2.87 3.10
N VAL A 88 22.46 -3.85 4.00
CA VAL A 88 23.45 -3.87 5.08
C VAL A 88 24.75 -4.43 4.51
N ARG A 89 25.61 -3.57 3.94
CA ARG A 89 27.06 -3.79 3.86
C ARG A 89 27.80 -2.52 3.40
N GLY A 90 28.59 -1.93 4.29
CA GLY A 90 29.72 -1.06 3.91
C GLY A 90 29.58 0.45 4.14
N PHE A 91 29.05 0.92 5.28
CA PHE A 91 29.33 2.29 5.73
C PHE A 91 30.74 2.35 6.34
N SER A 92 31.77 2.42 5.51
CA SER A 92 33.09 2.90 5.94
C SER A 92 33.81 3.58 4.78
N GLU A 93 33.33 4.75 4.39
CA GLU A 93 34.17 5.84 3.86
C GLU A 93 33.26 7.06 3.68
N TRP A 94 33.18 7.87 4.74
CA TRP A 94 32.74 9.25 4.61
C TRP A 94 33.78 9.93 3.72
N PRO A 95 33.44 10.47 2.53
CA PRO A 95 34.39 11.28 1.80
C PRO A 95 34.70 12.46 2.70
N HIS A 96 35.98 12.67 2.99
CA HIS A 96 36.49 13.79 3.76
C HIS A 96 35.69 15.06 3.47
N SER A 97 35.21 15.68 4.54
CA SER A 97 34.52 16.96 4.55
C SER A 97 35.35 18.00 3.82
N VAL A 98 35.18 18.11 2.51
CA VAL A 98 35.57 19.29 1.75
C VAL A 98 34.67 20.39 2.30
N GLU A 99 35.20 21.20 3.23
CA GLU A 99 34.49 22.37 3.75
C GLU A 99 34.01 23.19 2.55
N THR A 100 32.69 23.23 2.35
CA THR A 100 32.13 24.05 1.30
C THR A 100 32.44 25.52 1.62
N PRO A 101 32.69 26.38 0.62
CA PRO A 101 32.91 27.81 0.86
C PRO A 101 31.79 28.43 1.69
N GLU A 102 30.56 27.92 1.53
CA GLU A 102 29.40 28.30 2.32
C GLU A 102 29.52 27.89 3.79
N ALA A 103 30.00 26.67 4.10
CA ALA A 103 30.21 26.23 5.49
C ALA A 103 31.30 27.04 6.20
N LYS A 104 32.38 27.40 5.49
CA LYS A 104 33.42 28.30 6.00
C LYS A 104 32.86 29.70 6.30
N ALA A 105 32.07 30.25 5.37
CA ALA A 105 31.41 31.54 5.55
C ALA A 105 30.45 31.55 6.76
N LEU A 106 29.67 30.48 6.96
CA LEU A 106 28.76 30.35 8.11
C LEU A 106 29.52 30.31 9.45
N ARG A 107 30.66 29.61 9.53
CA ARG A 107 31.52 29.65 10.73
C ARG A 107 31.99 31.07 11.03
N THR A 108 32.50 31.78 10.03
CA THR A 108 32.97 33.16 10.22
C THR A 108 31.85 34.13 10.60
N LEU A 109 30.63 33.92 10.09
CA LEU A 109 29.46 34.73 10.44
C LEU A 109 28.99 34.44 11.87
N ALA A 110 29.05 33.18 12.30
CA ALA A 110 28.75 32.80 13.68
C ALA A 110 29.77 33.43 14.66
N GLU A 111 31.06 33.44 14.31
CA GLU A 111 32.13 34.11 15.07
C GLU A 111 31.94 35.64 15.11
N ALA A 112 31.40 36.23 14.04
CA ALA A 112 31.06 37.66 13.97
C ALA A 112 29.80 38.06 14.75
N GLY A 113 29.16 37.12 15.47
CA GLY A 113 28.01 37.39 16.33
C GLY A 113 26.65 37.18 15.67
N TYR A 114 26.58 36.50 14.52
CA TYR A 114 25.33 36.10 13.86
C TYR A 114 25.06 34.59 14.03
N PRO A 115 24.54 34.15 15.19
CA PRO A 115 24.22 32.75 15.42
C PRO A 115 23.00 32.30 14.60
N ASN A 116 22.95 31.01 14.24
CA ASN A 116 21.81 30.32 13.61
C ASN A 116 21.48 30.66 12.14
N ILE A 117 22.40 31.28 11.37
CA ILE A 117 22.21 31.46 9.93
C ILE A 117 22.32 30.10 9.20
N ARG A 118 21.34 29.78 8.35
CA ARG A 118 21.36 28.58 7.50
C ARG A 118 21.93 28.89 6.12
N VAL A 119 22.40 27.86 5.40
CA VAL A 119 22.88 28.01 4.01
C VAL A 119 21.81 28.63 3.09
N SER A 120 20.54 28.34 3.34
CA SER A 120 19.40 28.94 2.62
C SER A 120 19.30 30.45 2.79
N ASP A 121 19.74 31.00 3.93
CA ASP A 121 19.67 32.43 4.22
C ASP A 121 20.75 33.21 3.46
N LEU A 122 21.86 32.57 3.11
CA LEU A 122 22.90 33.17 2.27
C LEU A 122 22.37 33.52 0.87
N ALA A 123 21.34 32.80 0.39
CA ALA A 123 20.70 33.13 -0.87
C ALA A 123 19.95 34.48 -0.84
N ARG A 124 19.67 35.03 0.35
CA ARG A 124 19.05 36.37 0.53
C ARG A 124 20.06 37.50 0.36
N LEU A 125 21.35 37.21 0.44
CA LEU A 125 22.44 38.17 0.23
C LEU A 125 22.75 38.40 -1.26
N LEU A 126 22.12 37.62 -2.13
CA LEU A 126 22.28 37.72 -3.56
C LEU A 126 21.54 38.95 -4.09
N PRO A 127 22.09 39.65 -5.10
CA PRO A 127 21.41 40.78 -5.72
C PRO A 127 20.05 40.34 -6.30
N PRO A 128 19.04 41.23 -6.31
CA PRO A 128 17.74 40.91 -6.87
C PRO A 128 17.89 40.52 -8.35
N ASP A 129 17.34 39.36 -8.71
CA ASP A 129 17.33 38.86 -10.08
C ASP A 129 16.17 39.49 -10.87
N SER A 130 16.31 39.60 -12.19
CA SER A 130 15.20 40.06 -13.04
C SER A 130 14.02 39.09 -13.06
N PHE A 131 14.22 37.82 -12.65
CA PHE A 131 13.19 36.78 -12.61
C PHE A 131 12.81 36.35 -11.19
N GLU A 132 12.88 37.26 -10.21
CA GLU A 132 12.59 36.93 -8.81
C GLU A 132 11.17 36.36 -8.62
N GLU A 133 10.18 36.93 -9.29
CA GLU A 133 8.79 36.47 -9.22
C GLU A 133 8.63 35.05 -9.79
N GLU A 134 9.26 34.76 -10.92
CA GLU A 134 9.23 33.44 -11.55
C GLU A 134 9.91 32.39 -10.68
N LEU A 135 11.01 32.73 -10.01
CA LEU A 135 11.69 31.83 -9.08
C LEU A 135 10.81 31.51 -7.86
N VAL A 136 10.03 32.50 -7.39
CA VAL A 136 9.04 32.29 -6.31
C VAL A 136 7.94 31.34 -6.79
N VAL A 137 7.36 31.56 -7.97
CA VAL A 137 6.33 30.67 -8.54
C VAL A 137 6.87 29.25 -8.73
N MET A 138 8.09 29.09 -9.25
CA MET A 138 8.74 27.78 -9.38
C MET A 138 8.88 27.08 -8.02
N ALA A 139 9.29 27.82 -6.98
CA ALA A 139 9.44 27.30 -5.63
C ALA A 139 8.09 26.92 -5.01
N ASP A 140 7.05 27.74 -5.21
CA ASP A 140 5.68 27.47 -4.75
C ASP A 140 5.12 26.19 -5.39
N VAL A 141 5.23 26.06 -6.71
CA VAL A 141 4.79 24.86 -7.44
C VAL A 141 5.54 23.63 -6.93
N ARG A 142 6.87 23.69 -6.86
CA ARG A 142 7.68 22.55 -6.38
C ARG A 142 7.33 22.18 -4.94
N ALA A 143 7.18 23.16 -4.05
CA ALA A 143 6.79 22.93 -2.67
C ALA A 143 5.41 22.26 -2.58
N TYR A 144 4.42 22.72 -3.35
CA TYR A 144 3.09 22.12 -3.39
C TYR A 144 3.14 20.65 -3.83
N TYR A 145 3.85 20.34 -4.92
CA TYR A 145 4.03 18.96 -5.39
C TYR A 145 4.65 18.07 -4.33
N HIS A 146 5.65 18.56 -3.57
CA HIS A 146 6.27 17.83 -2.45
C HIS A 146 5.29 17.52 -1.29
N VAL A 147 4.24 18.31 -1.12
CA VAL A 147 3.19 18.00 -0.13
C VAL A 147 2.14 17.08 -0.74
N ALA A 148 1.72 17.35 -1.98
CA ALA A 148 0.67 16.60 -2.66
C ALA A 148 1.04 15.14 -2.91
N TYR A 149 2.27 14.85 -3.36
CA TYR A 149 2.66 13.45 -3.61
C TYR A 149 2.60 12.61 -2.34
N LYS A 150 2.91 13.18 -1.16
CA LYS A 150 2.80 12.49 0.13
C LYS A 150 1.34 12.12 0.44
N ARG A 151 0.39 13.00 0.14
CA ARG A 151 -1.04 12.69 0.28
C ARG A 151 -1.44 11.55 -0.66
N VAL A 152 -1.00 11.58 -1.92
CA VAL A 152 -1.32 10.55 -2.90
C VAL A 152 -0.77 9.18 -2.50
N ILE A 153 0.50 9.09 -2.08
CA ILE A 153 1.09 7.80 -1.69
C ILE A 153 0.47 7.20 -0.42
N ASP A 154 -0.11 8.02 0.46
CA ASP A 154 -0.80 7.53 1.66
C ASP A 154 -2.28 7.22 1.38
N HIS A 155 -3.01 8.15 0.76
CA HIS A 155 -4.47 8.06 0.62
C HIS A 155 -4.90 7.07 -0.46
N ILE A 156 -4.16 6.93 -1.56
CA ILE A 156 -4.56 6.02 -2.65
C ILE A 156 -4.49 4.55 -2.22
N PRO A 157 -3.41 4.06 -1.60
CA PRO A 157 -3.38 2.68 -1.08
C PRO A 157 -4.47 2.41 -0.05
N LEU A 158 -4.69 3.33 0.91
CA LEU A 158 -5.76 3.21 1.91
C LEU A 158 -7.14 3.14 1.27
N THR A 159 -7.38 3.95 0.24
CA THR A 159 -8.64 3.97 -0.50
C THR A 159 -8.88 2.65 -1.22
N ILE A 160 -7.85 2.07 -1.84
CA ILE A 160 -7.93 0.76 -2.50
C ILE A 160 -8.20 -0.34 -1.47
N GLU A 161 -7.48 -0.35 -0.36
CA GLU A 161 -7.66 -1.35 0.69
C GLU A 161 -9.10 -1.33 1.24
N HIS A 162 -9.61 -0.15 1.55
CA HIS A 162 -10.98 0.00 2.04
C HIS A 162 -12.03 -0.33 0.96
N GLY A 163 -11.87 0.21 -0.25
CA GLY A 163 -12.83 0.11 -1.34
C GLY A 163 -12.88 -1.26 -2.02
N LEU A 164 -11.80 -2.04 -1.94
CA LEU A 164 -11.69 -3.37 -2.53
C LEU A 164 -11.64 -4.47 -1.46
N HIS A 165 -10.60 -4.53 -0.62
CA HIS A 165 -10.39 -5.66 0.30
C HIS A 165 -11.45 -5.70 1.40
N HIS A 166 -11.64 -4.62 2.13
CA HIS A 166 -12.62 -4.58 3.21
C HIS A 166 -14.06 -4.69 2.67
N ALA A 167 -14.35 -3.99 1.57
CA ALA A 167 -15.65 -4.08 0.91
C ALA A 167 -15.96 -5.52 0.44
N LEU A 168 -15.00 -6.19 -0.20
CA LEU A 168 -15.15 -7.57 -0.65
C LEU A 168 -15.36 -8.51 0.54
N ALA A 169 -14.54 -8.43 1.58
CA ALA A 169 -14.67 -9.28 2.77
C ALA A 169 -16.06 -9.15 3.42
N LYS A 170 -16.58 -7.92 3.51
CA LYS A 170 -17.91 -7.65 4.06
C LYS A 170 -19.03 -8.17 3.16
N GLN A 171 -18.95 -7.92 1.85
CA GLN A 171 -20.03 -8.24 0.93
C GLN A 171 -20.06 -9.71 0.52
N LEU A 172 -18.92 -10.37 0.42
CA LEU A 172 -18.80 -11.76 -0.03
C LEU A 172 -19.47 -12.74 0.93
N SER A 173 -19.26 -12.56 2.24
CA SER A 173 -19.92 -13.40 3.26
C SER A 173 -21.44 -13.25 3.22
N GLN A 174 -21.92 -12.01 3.10
CA GLN A 174 -23.35 -11.71 3.02
C GLN A 174 -23.97 -12.24 1.72
N SER A 175 -23.30 -12.07 0.58
CA SER A 175 -23.81 -12.50 -0.73
C SER A 175 -23.85 -14.01 -0.85
N LEU A 176 -22.82 -14.74 -0.38
CA LEU A 176 -22.79 -16.21 -0.38
C LEU A 176 -23.92 -16.80 0.47
N ILE A 177 -24.13 -16.27 1.68
CA ILE A 177 -25.20 -16.76 2.55
C ILE A 177 -26.56 -16.45 1.93
N THR A 178 -26.73 -15.21 1.43
CA THR A 178 -28.01 -14.81 0.82
C THR A 178 -28.31 -15.63 -0.41
N SER A 179 -27.34 -15.86 -1.30
CA SER A 179 -27.53 -16.67 -2.51
C SER A 179 -27.86 -18.12 -2.19
N LEU A 180 -27.18 -18.71 -1.21
CA LEU A 180 -27.50 -20.07 -0.76
C LEU A 180 -28.92 -20.13 -0.19
N LEU A 181 -29.30 -19.18 0.67
CA LEU A 181 -30.63 -19.18 1.28
C LEU A 181 -31.76 -18.88 0.29
N THR A 182 -31.57 -17.93 -0.63
CA THR A 182 -32.60 -17.60 -1.64
C THR A 182 -32.77 -18.72 -2.65
N ASP A 183 -31.68 -19.36 -3.06
CA ASP A 183 -31.73 -20.52 -3.96
C ASP A 183 -32.46 -21.70 -3.29
N VAL A 184 -32.16 -21.99 -2.01
CA VAL A 184 -32.82 -23.06 -1.27
C VAL A 184 -34.28 -22.73 -0.95
N ALA A 185 -34.63 -21.46 -0.67
CA ALA A 185 -36.00 -21.02 -0.36
C ALA A 185 -36.92 -20.89 -1.58
N SER A 186 -36.38 -20.69 -2.78
CA SER A 186 -37.17 -20.54 -4.01
C SER A 186 -37.63 -21.88 -4.60
N GLY A 187 -37.07 -23.00 -4.13
CA GLY A 187 -37.47 -24.35 -4.56
C GLY A 187 -38.63 -24.89 -3.73
N THR A 188 -39.52 -25.68 -4.36
CA THR A 188 -40.63 -26.38 -3.69
C THR A 188 -40.18 -27.36 -2.60
N ASN A 189 -38.91 -27.80 -2.60
CA ASN A 189 -38.35 -28.78 -1.68
C ASN A 189 -37.03 -28.31 -1.01
N PHE A 190 -37.12 -27.36 -0.07
CA PHE A 190 -35.98 -26.90 0.76
C PHE A 190 -35.13 -28.06 1.31
N SER A 191 -35.79 -29.09 1.84
CA SER A 191 -35.13 -30.24 2.47
C SER A 191 -34.32 -31.09 1.48
N GLU A 192 -34.74 -31.17 0.22
CA GLU A 192 -34.10 -32.00 -0.80
C GLU A 192 -32.82 -31.33 -1.31
N ARG A 193 -32.89 -30.01 -1.58
CA ARG A 193 -31.69 -29.22 -1.96
C ARG A 193 -30.68 -29.13 -0.83
N MET A 194 -31.11 -28.99 0.42
CA MET A 194 -30.18 -28.97 1.56
C MET A 194 -29.47 -30.32 1.72
N ASN A 195 -30.19 -31.43 1.54
CA ASN A 195 -29.58 -32.76 1.51
C ASN A 195 -28.58 -32.92 0.36
N GLU A 196 -28.87 -32.34 -0.80
CA GLU A 196 -27.98 -32.38 -1.95
C GLU A 196 -26.72 -31.52 -1.75
N LEU A 197 -26.85 -30.31 -1.19
CA LEU A 197 -25.72 -29.43 -0.85
C LEU A 197 -24.75 -30.08 0.15
N VAL A 198 -25.30 -30.80 1.13
CA VAL A 198 -24.52 -31.48 2.17
C VAL A 198 -24.10 -32.90 1.73
N SER A 199 -24.54 -33.37 0.56
CA SER A 199 -24.20 -34.69 0.06
C SER A 199 -22.70 -34.80 -0.23
N GLU A 200 -22.09 -35.89 0.25
CA GLU A 200 -20.68 -36.16 0.00
C GLU A 200 -20.43 -36.45 -1.48
N ASP A 201 -19.29 -35.99 -2.00
CA ASP A 201 -18.81 -36.42 -3.31
C ASP A 201 -18.68 -37.96 -3.35
N PRO A 202 -19.12 -38.63 -4.43
CA PRO A 202 -19.10 -40.10 -4.53
C PRO A 202 -17.70 -40.70 -4.28
N SER A 203 -16.62 -40.01 -4.64
CA SER A 203 -15.25 -40.46 -4.38
C SER A 203 -14.88 -40.40 -2.90
N ILE A 204 -15.39 -39.38 -2.18
CA ILE A 204 -15.21 -39.23 -0.73
C ILE A 204 -16.07 -40.27 -0.01
N ALA A 205 -17.32 -40.46 -0.43
CA ALA A 205 -18.21 -41.47 0.11
C ALA A 205 -17.63 -42.89 -0.04
N GLN A 206 -17.04 -43.20 -1.20
CA GLN A 206 -16.37 -44.48 -1.44
C GLN A 206 -15.11 -44.65 -0.56
N LYS A 207 -14.29 -43.61 -0.41
CA LYS A 207 -13.16 -43.63 0.53
C LYS A 207 -13.62 -43.83 1.97
N ARG A 208 -14.68 -43.14 2.40
CA ARG A 208 -15.26 -43.26 3.75
C ARG A 208 -15.75 -44.68 4.04
N THR A 209 -16.45 -45.31 3.10
CA THR A 209 -16.93 -46.68 3.25
C THR A 209 -15.78 -47.70 3.29
N MET A 210 -14.78 -47.55 2.42
CA MET A 210 -13.57 -48.38 2.43
C MET A 210 -12.82 -48.28 3.77
N LEU A 211 -12.54 -47.06 4.23
CA LEU A 211 -11.83 -46.82 5.48
C LEU A 211 -12.62 -47.31 6.69
N SER A 212 -13.94 -47.10 6.72
CA SER A 212 -14.83 -47.59 7.79
C SER A 212 -14.86 -49.11 7.84
N THR A 213 -14.90 -49.78 6.69
CA THR A 213 -14.86 -51.24 6.61
C THR A 213 -13.52 -51.78 7.10
N ARG A 214 -12.41 -51.16 6.68
CA ARG A 214 -11.06 -51.53 7.14
C ARG A 214 -10.91 -51.33 8.64
N LYS A 215 -11.36 -50.20 9.19
CA LYS A 215 -11.38 -49.93 10.63
C LYS A 215 -12.18 -51.00 11.37
N ARG A 216 -13.38 -51.34 10.88
CA ARG A 216 -14.23 -52.39 11.48
C ARG A 216 -13.51 -53.73 11.53
N ARG A 217 -12.87 -54.14 10.42
CA ARG A 217 -12.10 -55.39 10.35
C ARG A 217 -10.93 -55.40 11.34
N LEU A 218 -10.14 -54.33 11.38
CA LEU A 218 -9.00 -54.23 12.30
C LEU A 218 -9.45 -54.22 13.77
N SER A 219 -10.55 -53.53 14.09
CA SER A 219 -11.12 -53.55 15.44
C SER A 219 -11.62 -54.92 15.85
N ASP A 220 -12.21 -55.68 14.92
CA ASP A 220 -12.66 -57.05 15.21
C ASP A 220 -11.47 -58.00 15.44
N ILE A 221 -10.44 -57.91 14.60
CA ILE A 221 -9.19 -58.66 14.78
C ILE A 221 -8.55 -58.33 16.14
N ARG A 222 -8.46 -57.03 16.49
CA ARG A 222 -7.95 -56.59 17.79
C ARG A 222 -8.78 -57.18 18.94
N ARG A 223 -10.11 -57.15 18.84
CA ARG A 223 -10.99 -57.71 19.87
C ARG A 223 -10.73 -59.20 20.06
N ARG A 224 -10.61 -59.96 18.97
CA ARG A 224 -10.30 -61.40 18.99
C ARG A 224 -8.94 -61.68 19.63
N LEU A 225 -7.91 -60.90 19.28
CA LEU A 225 -6.57 -61.03 19.89
C LEU A 225 -6.60 -60.78 21.41
N VAL A 226 -7.32 -59.76 21.86
CA VAL A 226 -7.47 -59.47 23.30
C VAL A 226 -8.22 -60.60 24.02
N THR A 227 -9.29 -61.13 23.43
CA THR A 227 -9.99 -62.29 24.04
C THR A 227 -9.09 -63.53 24.11
N PHE A 228 -8.28 -63.79 23.08
CA PHE A 228 -7.32 -64.90 23.09
C PHE A 228 -6.24 -64.72 24.16
N SER A 229 -5.72 -63.50 24.32
CA SER A 229 -4.74 -63.15 25.34
C SER A 229 -5.25 -63.27 26.77
N ASN A 230 -6.56 -63.11 26.99
CA ASN A 230 -7.18 -63.22 28.32
C ASN A 230 -7.68 -64.64 28.64
N SER A 231 -7.65 -65.55 27.67
CA SER A 231 -8.08 -66.95 27.82
C SER A 231 -6.92 -67.95 27.88
N ALA A 232 -5.67 -67.48 27.82
CA ALA A 232 -4.44 -68.25 28.03
C ALA A 232 -3.81 -67.84 29.35
#